data_AF-A0A3L6PS37-F1
#
_entry.id   AF-A0A3L6PS37-F1
#
_cell.length_a   1.000
_cell.length_b   1.000
_cell.length_c   1.000
_cell.angle_alpha   90.00
_cell.angle_beta   90.00
_cell.angle_gamma   90.00
#
_symmetry.space_group_name_H-M   'P 1'
#
loop_
_entity.id
_entity.type
_entity.pdbx_description
1 polymer ?
#
loop_
_entity_poly.entity_id
_entity_poly.type
_entity_poly.pdbx_seq_one_letter_code
_entity_poly.pdbx_strand_id
1 'polypeptide(L)'
;MASGSRRRQGPSGLAVGEAAGGGGRRRPRGWRAVAFVIGVYAATYMAANGFSFSLTSLLIGRCNMKANAATNVNNVFSGTFNFSPVVGAFVADALWGRFKTLLFGTAVGVLYKGKQAADSPAGPELLKT
;
A
#
# COMPACT_ATOMS: atom_id res chain seq x y z
N MET A 1 -28.17 -50.32 -16.46
CA MET A 1 -28.05 -50.41 -14.99
C MET A 1 -26.57 -50.49 -14.63
N ALA A 2 -25.99 -49.41 -14.09
CA ALA A 2 -24.73 -49.47 -13.36
C ALA A 2 -24.77 -48.36 -12.31
N SER A 3 -25.08 -48.80 -11.09
CA SER A 3 -25.03 -48.09 -9.83
C SER A 3 -23.60 -47.65 -9.52
N GLY A 4 -23.42 -46.46 -8.94
CA GLY A 4 -22.09 -46.00 -8.58
C GLY A 4 -22.01 -44.60 -7.99
N SER A 5 -22.91 -44.27 -7.07
CA SER A 5 -22.79 -43.13 -6.16
C SER A 5 -21.44 -43.13 -5.44
N ARG A 6 -20.57 -42.17 -5.75
CA ARG A 6 -19.51 -41.71 -4.83
C ARG A 6 -19.72 -40.24 -4.51
N ARG A 7 -20.43 -40.01 -3.41
CA ARG A 7 -20.26 -38.82 -2.59
C ARG A 7 -18.78 -38.74 -2.20
N ARG A 8 -18.11 -37.66 -2.57
CA ARG A 8 -17.08 -37.06 -1.72
C ARG A 8 -17.44 -35.60 -1.52
N GLN A 9 -18.11 -35.37 -0.40
CA GLN A 9 -18.18 -34.08 0.28
C GLN A 9 -16.84 -33.83 0.98
N GLY A 10 -16.32 -32.61 0.86
CA GLY A 10 -15.40 -31.94 1.79
C GLY A 10 -13.90 -32.26 1.65
N PRO A 11 -13.00 -31.31 2.01
CA PRO A 11 -13.22 -30.07 2.78
C PRO A 11 -13.24 -28.83 1.87
N SER A 12 -14.07 -27.82 2.11
CA SER A 12 -13.69 -26.67 2.96
C SER A 12 -12.23 -26.24 2.79
N GLY A 13 -11.76 -26.14 1.55
CA GLY A 13 -10.51 -25.47 1.22
C GLY A 13 -10.74 -23.97 1.38
N LEU A 14 -10.11 -23.38 2.38
CA LEU A 14 -10.08 -21.95 2.65
C LEU A 14 -10.14 -21.14 1.35
N ALA A 15 -11.17 -20.33 1.23
CA ALA A 15 -11.17 -19.16 0.37
C ALA A 15 -10.05 -18.23 0.85
N VAL A 16 -8.81 -18.53 0.45
CA VAL A 16 -7.73 -17.55 0.44
C VAL A 16 -8.06 -16.66 -0.75
N GLY A 17 -8.62 -15.50 -0.44
CA GLY A 17 -9.10 -14.52 -1.40
C GLY A 17 -8.07 -14.28 -2.49
N GLU A 18 -8.42 -14.75 -3.69
CA GLU A 18 -7.81 -14.36 -4.95
C GLU A 18 -8.20 -12.91 -5.24
N ALA A 19 -7.54 -11.98 -4.56
CA ALA A 19 -7.56 -10.55 -4.89
C ALA A 19 -6.42 -10.29 -5.90
N ALA A 20 -6.47 -10.91 -7.07
CA ALA A 20 -5.54 -10.63 -8.17
C ALA A 20 -6.32 -10.41 -9.48
N GLY A 21 -6.94 -9.24 -9.55
CA GLY A 21 -7.16 -8.44 -10.76
C GLY A 21 -7.33 -9.16 -12.12
N GLY A 22 -8.59 -9.32 -12.51
CA GLY A 22 -9.09 -8.90 -13.83
C GLY A 22 -8.57 -9.66 -15.05
N GLY A 23 -9.31 -10.70 -15.42
CA GLY A 23 -9.22 -11.37 -16.71
C GLY A 23 -9.59 -10.45 -17.88
N GLY A 24 -8.57 -9.92 -18.55
CA GLY A 24 -8.66 -9.35 -19.88
C GLY A 24 -7.42 -9.78 -20.66
N ARG A 25 -7.57 -10.27 -21.89
CA ARG A 25 -6.46 -10.72 -22.75
C ARG A 25 -5.38 -9.63 -22.87
N ARG A 26 -4.34 -9.70 -22.05
CA ARG A 26 -3.20 -8.78 -22.10
C ARG A 26 -2.15 -9.34 -23.06
N ARG A 27 -1.82 -8.59 -24.10
CA ARG A 27 -0.60 -8.84 -24.91
C ARG A 27 0.59 -8.94 -23.94
N PRO A 28 1.50 -9.93 -24.08
CA PRO A 28 2.60 -10.14 -23.14
C PRO A 28 3.67 -9.04 -23.29
N ARG A 29 3.37 -7.83 -22.81
CA ARG A 29 4.36 -6.78 -22.51
C ARG A 29 4.92 -6.95 -21.10
N GLY A 30 4.89 -8.18 -20.58
CA GLY A 30 5.06 -8.49 -19.16
C GLY A 30 6.50 -8.49 -18.66
N TRP A 31 7.51 -8.57 -19.52
CA TRP A 31 8.90 -8.79 -19.08
C TRP A 31 9.47 -7.61 -18.28
N ARG A 32 9.08 -6.37 -18.62
CA ARG A 32 9.49 -5.18 -17.85
C ARG A 32 8.73 -5.08 -16.53
N ALA A 33 7.45 -5.45 -16.50
CA ALA A 33 6.67 -5.52 -15.27
C ALA A 33 7.20 -6.63 -14.33
N VAL A 34 7.58 -7.78 -14.88
CA VAL A 34 8.17 -8.90 -14.14
C VAL A 34 9.52 -8.49 -13.55
N ALA A 35 10.42 -7.89 -14.35
CA ALA A 35 11.71 -7.41 -13.85
C ALA A 35 11.53 -6.33 -12.76
N PHE A 36 10.55 -5.43 -12.90
CA PHE A 36 10.24 -4.43 -11.90
C PHE A 36 9.75 -5.05 -10.59
N VAL A 37 8.81 -5.99 -10.65
CA VAL A 37 8.29 -6.70 -9.46
C VAL A 37 9.39 -7.49 -8.76
N ILE A 38 10.25 -8.17 -9.52
CA ILE A 38 11.41 -8.90 -8.96
C ILE A 38 12.38 -7.92 -8.29
N GLY A 39 12.68 -6.79 -8.93
CA GLY A 39 13.56 -5.77 -8.35
C GLY A 39 13.01 -5.20 -7.05
N VAL A 40 11.72 -4.88 -7.00
CA VAL A 40 11.05 -4.42 -5.78
C VAL A 40 11.09 -5.50 -4.70
N TYR A 41 10.72 -6.74 -5.04
CA TYR A 41 10.75 -7.86 -4.10
C TYR A 41 12.15 -8.08 -3.51
N ALA A 42 13.18 -8.11 -4.35
CA ALA A 42 14.57 -8.25 -3.94
C ALA A 42 15.01 -7.08 -3.06
N ALA A 43 14.69 -5.84 -3.42
CA ALA A 43 15.03 -4.66 -2.64
C ALA A 43 14.37 -4.68 -1.25
N THR A 44 13.09 -5.04 -1.16
CA THR A 44 12.37 -5.16 0.11
C THR A 44 12.97 -6.27 0.98
N TYR A 45 13.29 -7.42 0.40
CA TYR A 45 13.94 -8.53 1.12
C TYR A 45 15.34 -8.14 1.60
N MET A 46 16.13 -7.45 0.78
CA MET A 46 17.46 -6.98 1.13
C MET A 46 17.40 -5.95 2.25
N ALA A 47 16.46 -4.99 2.18
CA ALA A 47 16.27 -3.99 3.22
C ALA A 47 15.89 -4.62 4.57
N ALA A 48 14.97 -5.59 4.56
CA ALA A 48 14.55 -6.29 5.78
C ALA A 48 15.71 -7.03 6.46
N ASN A 49 16.51 -7.77 5.68
CA ASN A 49 17.64 -8.51 6.21
C ASN A 49 18.81 -7.60 6.61
N GLY A 50 19.13 -6.58 5.80
CA GLY A 50 20.20 -5.62 6.11
C GLY A 50 19.94 -4.85 7.39
N PHE A 51 18.70 -4.38 7.59
CA PHE A 51 18.30 -3.71 8.81
C PHE A 51 18.37 -4.64 10.03
N SER A 52 17.84 -5.87 9.91
CA SER A 52 17.86 -6.87 10.99
C SER A 52 19.29 -7.21 11.44
N PHE A 53 20.22 -7.30 10.48
CA PHE A 53 21.63 -7.58 10.75
C PHE A 53 22.32 -6.42 11.47
N SER A 54 22.15 -5.18 10.98
CA SER A 54 22.69 -3.99 11.63
C SER A 54 22.15 -3.81 13.04
N LEU A 55 20.85 -4.04 13.24
CA LEU A 55 20.21 -3.99 14.56
C LEU A 55 20.83 -5.01 15.52
N THR A 56 20.88 -6.29 15.13
CA THR A 56 21.42 -7.37 15.98
C THR A 56 22.88 -7.14 16.35
N SER A 57 23.71 -6.73 15.38
CA SER A 57 25.13 -6.44 15.61
C SER A 57 25.33 -5.25 16.56
N LEU A 58 24.52 -4.20 16.45
CA LEU A 58 24.54 -3.05 17.36
C LEU A 58 24.13 -3.44 18.79
N LEU A 59 23.08 -4.27 18.95
CA LEU A 59 22.64 -4.69 20.28
C LEU A 59 23.67 -5.56 21.00
N ILE A 60 24.34 -6.46 20.27
CA ILE A 60 25.37 -7.32 20.85
C ILE A 60 26.64 -6.51 21.14
N GLY A 61 27.10 -5.69 20.18
CA GLY A 61 28.37 -4.98 20.28
C GLY A 61 28.35 -3.75 21.18
N ARG A 62 27.36 -2.86 21.03
CA ARG A 62 27.30 -1.58 21.75
C ARG A 62 26.45 -1.63 23.02
N CYS A 63 25.40 -2.44 23.04
CA CYS A 63 24.53 -2.56 24.21
C CYS A 63 24.93 -3.72 25.15
N ASN A 64 25.99 -4.47 24.83
CA ASN A 64 26.51 -5.61 25.60
C ASN A 64 25.40 -6.59 26.07
N MET A 65 24.35 -6.74 25.26
CA MET A 65 23.22 -7.61 25.58
C MET A 65 23.57 -9.07 25.26
N LYS A 66 23.14 -10.01 26.12
CA LYS A 66 23.22 -11.44 25.83
C LYS A 66 22.47 -11.73 24.52
N ALA A 67 22.98 -12.65 23.70
CA ALA A 67 22.40 -13.01 22.41
C ALA A 67 20.88 -13.25 22.48
N ASN A 68 20.40 -13.91 23.54
CA ASN A 68 18.97 -14.18 23.77
C ASN A 68 18.11 -12.91 23.87
N ALA A 69 18.61 -11.84 24.48
CA ALA A 69 17.90 -10.57 24.56
C ALA A 69 17.85 -9.85 23.20
N ALA A 70 18.95 -9.91 22.44
CA ALA A 70 18.99 -9.36 21.09
C ALA A 70 18.02 -10.09 20.14
N THR A 71 17.88 -11.40 20.27
CA THR A 71 16.90 -12.18 19.48
C THR A 71 15.46 -11.80 19.81
N ASN A 72 15.14 -11.55 21.09
CA ASN A 72 13.81 -11.09 21.48
C ASN A 72 13.47 -9.75 20.83
N VAL A 73 14.41 -8.80 20.82
CA VAL A 73 14.21 -7.50 20.17
C VAL A 73 14.03 -7.69 18.66
N ASN A 74 14.86 -8.51 18.02
CA ASN A 74 14.73 -8.81 16.59
C ASN A 74 13.38 -9.46 16.25
N ASN A 75 12.85 -10.34 17.11
CA ASN A 75 11.53 -10.95 16.94
C ASN A 75 10.40 -9.91 17.02
N VAL A 76 10.47 -8.96 17.96
CA VAL A 76 9.50 -7.85 18.04
C VAL A 76 9.56 -7.01 16.77
N PHE A 77 10.77 -6.69 16.28
CA PHE A 77 10.95 -5.99 15.01
C PHE A 77 10.34 -6.76 13.83
N SER A 78 10.57 -8.08 13.76
CA SER A 78 9.95 -8.93 12.74
C SER A 78 8.42 -8.88 12.80
N GLY A 79 7.83 -8.89 14.00
CA GLY A 79 6.40 -8.68 14.19
C GLY A 79 5.91 -7.34 13.62
N THR A 80 6.64 -6.25 13.85
CA THR A 80 6.34 -4.93 13.28
C THR A 80 6.43 -4.92 11.76
N PHE A 81 7.43 -5.59 11.17
CA PHE A 81 7.54 -5.73 9.71
C PHE A 81 6.36 -6.50 9.12
N ASN A 82 5.84 -7.52 9.80
CA ASN A 82 4.64 -8.25 9.38
C ASN A 82 3.35 -7.43 9.55
N PHE A 83 3.33 -6.45 10.46
CA PHE A 83 2.21 -5.51 10.62
C PHE A 83 2.26 -4.34 9.64
N SER A 84 3.45 -4.01 9.13
CA SER A 84 3.67 -2.92 8.17
C SER A 84 2.75 -2.95 6.94
N PRO A 85 2.46 -4.11 6.29
CA PRO A 85 1.49 -4.19 5.20
C PRO A 85 0.07 -3.78 5.59
N VAL A 86 -0.36 -4.04 6.83
CA VAL A 86 -1.70 -3.67 7.33
C VAL A 86 -1.80 -2.15 7.45
N VAL A 87 -0.77 -1.53 8.03
CA VAL A 87 -0.66 -0.06 8.12
C VAL A 87 -0.56 0.55 6.72
N GLY A 88 0.26 -0.05 5.85
CA GLY A 88 0.42 0.36 4.46
C GLY A 88 -0.89 0.27 3.67
N ALA A 89 -1.69 -0.77 3.89
CA ALA A 89 -3.00 -0.93 3.29
C ALA A 89 -3.98 0.15 3.78
N PHE A 90 -4.04 0.41 5.10
CA PHE A 90 -4.88 1.48 5.64
C PHE A 90 -4.52 2.86 5.08
N VAL A 91 -3.21 3.14 5.01
CA VAL A 91 -2.70 4.39 4.42
C VAL A 91 -2.98 4.44 2.91
N ALA A 92 -2.85 3.33 2.19
CA ALA A 92 -3.18 3.25 0.78
C ALA A 92 -4.69 3.48 0.54
N ASP A 93 -5.56 2.90 1.36
CA ASP A 93 -7.01 3.10 1.30
C ASP A 93 -7.39 4.57 1.59
N ALA A 94 -6.72 5.21 2.55
CA ALA A 94 -6.92 6.62 2.86
C ALA A 94 -6.38 7.57 1.77
N LEU A 95 -5.22 7.25 1.19
CA LEU A 95 -4.53 8.12 0.22
C LEU A 95 -5.03 7.96 -1.22
N TRP A 96 -5.38 6.75 -1.67
CA TRP A 96 -5.84 6.51 -3.05
C TRP A 96 -7.32 6.77 -3.26
N GLY A 97 -8.16 6.65 -2.22
CA GLY A 97 -9.62 6.85 -2.34
C GLY A 97 -10.10 8.28 -2.06
N ARG A 98 -9.48 8.99 -1.11
CA ARG A 98 -10.00 10.27 -0.59
C ARG A 98 -9.06 11.46 -0.70
N PHE A 99 -7.78 11.32 -0.38
CA PHE A 99 -6.89 12.50 -0.34
C PHE A 99 -6.65 13.13 -1.72
N LYS A 100 -6.48 12.31 -2.77
CA LYS A 100 -6.26 12.83 -4.13
C LYS A 100 -7.48 13.55 -4.69
N THR A 101 -8.68 13.02 -4.48
CA THR A 101 -9.95 13.65 -4.88
C THR A 101 -10.25 14.90 -4.06
N LEU A 102 -9.96 14.89 -2.76
CA LEU A 102 -10.18 16.05 -1.90
C LEU A 102 -9.20 17.18 -2.21
N LEU A 103 -7.90 16.88 -2.40
CA LEU A 103 -6.87 17.85 -2.77
C LEU A 103 -7.14 18.45 -4.17
N PHE A 104 -7.51 17.61 -5.14
CA PHE A 104 -7.87 18.09 -6.47
C PHE A 104 -9.17 18.91 -6.42
N GLY A 105 -10.17 18.46 -5.69
CA GLY A 105 -11.44 19.15 -5.50
C GLY A 105 -11.29 20.52 -4.83
N THR A 106 -10.46 20.64 -3.78
CA THR A 106 -10.18 21.93 -3.14
C THR A 106 -9.31 22.82 -4.02
N ALA A 107 -8.26 22.28 -4.65
CA ALA A 107 -7.43 23.06 -5.58
C ALA A 107 -8.26 23.64 -6.74
N VAL A 108 -9.13 22.81 -7.31
CA VAL A 108 -10.09 23.21 -8.35
C VAL A 108 -11.08 24.23 -7.79
N GLY A 109 -11.71 23.98 -6.64
CA GLY A 109 -12.67 24.91 -6.03
C GLY A 109 -12.08 26.30 -5.76
N VAL A 110 -10.85 26.38 -5.25
CA VAL A 110 -10.13 27.65 -5.05
C VAL A 110 -9.85 28.34 -6.39
N LEU A 111 -9.44 27.60 -7.42
CA LEU A 111 -9.19 28.18 -8.74
C LEU A 111 -10.48 28.69 -9.42
N TYR A 112 -11.58 27.93 -9.30
CA TYR A 112 -12.89 28.34 -9.79
C TYR A 112 -13.42 29.57 -9.06
N LYS A 113 -13.24 29.66 -7.74
CA LYS A 113 -13.58 30.87 -6.96
C LYS A 113 -12.68 32.06 -7.32
N GLY A 114 -11.39 31.84 -7.53
CA GLY A 114 -10.47 32.87 -8.01
C GLY A 114 -10.81 33.41 -9.40
N LYS A 115 -11.28 32.54 -10.31
CA LYS A 115 -11.81 32.93 -11.63
C LYS A 115 -13.14 33.70 -11.52
N GLN A 116 -14.05 33.28 -10.63
CA GLN A 116 -15.30 34.01 -10.36
C GLN A 116 -15.07 35.38 -9.72
N ALA A 117 -13.98 35.57 -8.97
CA ALA A 117 -13.62 36.88 -8.42
C ALA A 117 -13.04 37.84 -9.49
N ALA A 118 -12.56 37.32 -10.62
CA ALA A 118 -12.11 38.12 -11.77
C ALA A 118 -13.25 38.47 -12.74
N ASP A 119 -14.28 37.63 -12.82
CA ASP A 119 -15.47 37.84 -13.68
C ASP A 119 -16.71 38.31 -12.91
N SER A 120 -16.65 38.47 -11.58
CA SER A 120 -17.72 39.10 -10.82
C SER A 120 -17.63 40.60 -11.06
N PRO A 121 -18.59 41.24 -11.76
CA PRO A 121 -18.72 42.67 -11.72
C PRO A 121 -19.02 43.03 -10.27
N ALA A 122 -18.01 43.46 -9.54
CA ALA A 122 -18.25 44.46 -8.53
C ALA A 122 -18.89 45.62 -9.30
N GLY A 123 -20.21 45.71 -9.25
CA GLY A 123 -20.86 46.99 -9.37
C GLY A 123 -20.41 47.81 -8.18
N PRO A 124 -19.55 48.80 -8.41
CA PRO A 124 -19.92 50.13 -7.97
C PRO A 124 -19.69 51.08 -9.13
N GLU A 125 -20.74 51.36 -9.91
CA GLU A 125 -20.92 52.66 -10.60
C GLU A 125 -22.24 52.66 -11.40
N LEU A 126 -23.37 52.54 -10.70
CA LEU A 126 -24.59 53.28 -11.10
C LEU A 126 -24.64 54.56 -10.27
N LEU A 127 -23.75 55.51 -10.54
CA LEU A 127 -23.85 56.90 -10.04
C LEU A 127 -22.83 57.80 -10.76
N LYS A 128 -22.91 57.87 -12.09
CA LYS A 128 -22.45 59.05 -12.84
C LYS A 128 -23.66 59.96 -13.07
N THR A 129 -23.86 60.87 -12.13
CA THR A 129 -24.09 62.28 -12.47
C THR A 129 -22.87 62.86 -13.15
#